data_AF-A0A4R3M3Q4-F1
#
_entry.id   AF-A0A4R3M3Q4-F1
#
_cell.length_a   1.000
_cell.length_b   1.000
_cell.length_c   1.000
_cell.angle_alpha   90.00
_cell.angle_beta   90.00
_cell.angle_gamma   90.00
#
_symmetry.space_group_name_H-M   'P 1'
#
loop_
_entity.id
_entity.type
_entity.pdbx_description
1 polymer ?
#
loop_
_entity_poly.entity_id
_entity_poly.type
_entity_poly.pdbx_seq_one_letter_code
_entity_poly.pdbx_strand_id
1 'polypeptide(L)' 'MAIVRLKAAPESPQAPNRRLSEACIDSADLFQGRRTVRIAHGDQIYTLTLTANEKLILTK' A
#
# COMPACT_ATOMS: atom_id res chain seq x y z
N MET A 1 -25.22 12.15 -44.70
CA MET A 1 -24.21 12.63 -43.74
C MET A 1 -24.34 11.77 -42.49
N ALA A 2 -23.28 11.05 -42.14
CA ALA A 2 -23.24 10.10 -41.05
C ALA A 2 -22.85 10.81 -39.74
N ILE A 3 -23.54 10.49 -38.65
CA ILE A 3 -22.95 10.61 -37.30
C ILE A 3 -23.04 9.25 -36.62
N VAL A 4 -21.86 8.72 -36.37
CA VAL A 4 -21.57 7.38 -35.89
C VAL A 4 -21.95 7.28 -34.41
N ARG A 5 -22.76 6.27 -34.07
CA ARG A 5 -22.97 5.83 -32.69
C ARG A 5 -21.92 4.77 -32.37
N LEU A 6 -20.81 5.18 -31.76
CA LEU A 6 -19.80 4.24 -31.26
C LEU A 6 -20.33 3.58 -29.99
N LYS A 7 -20.58 2.27 -30.10
CA LYS A 7 -20.91 1.37 -28.99
C LYS A 7 -19.78 1.37 -27.95
N ALA A 8 -20.17 1.33 -26.69
CA ALA A 8 -19.28 1.10 -25.55
C ALA A 8 -18.42 -0.15 -25.78
N ALA A 9 -17.14 -0.05 -25.42
CA ALA A 9 -16.22 -1.16 -25.36
C ALA A 9 -16.72 -2.19 -24.35
N PRO A 10 -16.51 -3.50 -24.56
CA PRO A 10 -16.86 -4.50 -23.56
C PRO A 10 -15.95 -4.28 -22.35
N GLU A 11 -16.56 -3.89 -21.24
CA GLU A 11 -16.01 -4.06 -19.91
C GLU A 11 -15.59 -5.52 -19.76
N SER A 12 -14.30 -5.81 -19.89
CA SER A 12 -13.76 -7.10 -19.50
C SER A 12 -14.21 -7.37 -18.08
N PRO A 13 -14.89 -8.49 -17.80
CA PRO A 13 -15.18 -8.86 -16.43
C PRO A 13 -13.82 -9.05 -15.76
N GLN A 14 -13.38 -8.04 -15.00
CA GLN A 14 -12.24 -8.17 -14.11
C GLN A 14 -12.63 -9.30 -13.18
N ALA A 15 -12.03 -10.47 -13.42
CA ALA A 15 -12.07 -11.60 -12.52
C ALA A 15 -11.90 -11.06 -11.10
N PRO A 16 -12.67 -11.53 -10.10
CA PRO A 16 -12.56 -11.04 -8.74
C PRO A 16 -11.09 -11.20 -8.37
N ASN A 17 -10.37 -10.09 -8.39
CA ASN A 17 -8.99 -10.07 -8.03
C ASN A 17 -9.07 -10.43 -6.56
N ARG A 18 -8.71 -11.67 -6.25
CA ARG A 18 -8.48 -12.16 -4.91
C ARG A 18 -7.21 -11.45 -4.43
N ARG A 19 -7.26 -10.11 -4.46
CA ARG A 19 -6.29 -9.19 -3.91
C ARG A 19 -6.26 -9.63 -2.49
N LEU A 20 -5.10 -10.13 -2.11
CA LEU A 20 -4.85 -10.61 -0.79
C LEU A 20 -5.54 -9.63 0.16
N SER A 21 -6.29 -10.17 1.11
CA SER A 21 -6.52 -9.52 2.38
C SER A 21 -5.15 -9.38 3.06
N GLU A 22 -4.30 -8.59 2.41
CA GLU A 22 -2.91 -8.30 2.68
C GLU A 22 -2.97 -7.36 3.87
N ALA A 23 -2.25 -7.69 4.94
CA ALA A 23 -2.03 -6.78 6.06
C ALA A 23 -1.16 -5.60 5.60
N CYS A 24 -1.71 -4.79 4.70
CA CYS A 24 -1.13 -3.57 4.18
C CYS A 24 -1.59 -2.45 5.10
N ILE A 25 -0.62 -1.75 5.68
CA ILE A 25 -0.85 -0.62 6.57
C ILE A 25 -0.20 0.59 5.93
N ASP A 26 -0.94 1.70 5.88
CA ASP A 26 -0.41 2.98 5.42
C ASP A 26 0.74 3.44 6.32
N SER A 27 1.84 3.87 5.71
CA SER A 27 3.01 4.34 6.47
C SER A 27 2.66 5.55 7.33
N ALA A 28 1.82 6.47 6.85
CA ALA A 28 1.36 7.61 7.64
C ALA A 28 0.64 7.18 8.92
N ASP A 29 -0.19 6.14 8.85
CA ASP A 29 -0.89 5.56 10.00
C ASP A 29 0.08 4.86 10.96
N LEU A 30 1.01 4.07 10.41
CA LEU A 30 2.02 3.38 11.19
C LEU A 30 2.90 4.35 12.01
N PHE A 31 3.31 5.47 11.40
CA PHE A 31 4.21 6.43 12.02
C PHE A 31 3.50 7.47 12.91
N GLN A 32 2.19 7.68 12.77
CA GLN A 32 1.40 8.58 13.63
C GLN A 32 2.02 9.99 13.78
N GLY A 33 2.52 10.55 12.67
CA GLY A 33 3.21 11.85 12.65
C GLY A 33 4.66 11.84 13.17
N ARG A 34 5.21 10.68 13.50
CA ARG A 34 6.62 10.49 13.88
C ARG A 34 7.44 10.02 12.67
N ARG A 35 8.75 9.86 12.86
CA ARG A 35 9.65 9.30 11.83
C ARG A 35 10.23 7.96 12.23
N THR A 36 9.91 7.47 13.43
CA THR A 36 10.37 6.20 13.96
C THR A 36 9.26 5.48 14.73
N VAL A 37 9.22 4.16 14.61
CA VAL A 37 8.29 3.25 15.33
C VAL A 37 9.10 2.07 15.85
N ARG A 38 8.82 1.65 17.10
CA ARG A 38 9.42 0.45 17.67
C ARG A 38 8.46 -0.72 17.49
N ILE A 39 8.95 -1.83 16.98
CA ILE A 39 8.20 -3.04 16.70
C ILE A 39 8.76 -4.14 17.59
N ALA A 40 7.96 -4.60 18.55
CA ALA A 40 8.28 -5.79 19.32
C ALA A 40 8.00 -7.02 18.45
N HIS A 41 9.01 -7.87 18.24
CA HIS A 41 8.90 -9.09 17.48
C HIS A 41 9.66 -10.22 18.18
N GLY A 42 8.89 -11.15 18.77
CA GLY A 42 9.44 -12.13 19.70
C GLY A 42 10.03 -11.45 20.92
N ASP A 43 11.30 -11.76 21.22
CA ASP A 43 12.07 -11.16 22.32
C ASP A 43 12.86 -9.91 21.89
N GLN A 44 12.75 -9.50 20.62
CA GLN A 44 13.57 -8.44 20.04
C GLN A 44 12.73 -7.20 19.77
N ILE A 45 13.36 -6.03 19.88
CA ILE A 45 12.74 -4.75 19.55
C ILE A 45 13.41 -4.19 18.30
N TYR A 46 12.69 -4.16 17.21
CA TYR A 46 13.14 -3.52 15.98
C TYR A 46 12.70 -2.06 15.97
N THR A 47 13.41 -1.24 15.21
CA THR A 47 13.05 0.15 14.94
C THR A 47 12.84 0.33 13.44
N LEU A 48 11.62 0.68 13.05
CA LEU A 48 11.30 1.11 11.70
C LEU A 48 11.46 2.64 11.63
N THR A 49 12.24 3.12 10.66
CA THR A 49 12.55 4.54 10.47
C THR A 49 12.12 4.99 9.07
N LEU A 50 11.37 6.08 8.99
CA LEU A 50 11.07 6.79 7.75
C LEU A 50 12.19 7.80 7.46
N THR A 51 12.93 7.54 6.39
CA THR A 51 14.02 8.41 5.93
C THR A 51 13.50 9.62 5.16
N ALA A 52 14.37 10.62 4.94
CA ALA A 52 14.03 11.79 4.13
C ALA A 52 13.75 11.47 2.64
N ASN A 53 14.24 10.33 2.13
CA ASN A 53 13.96 9.84 0.77
C ASN A 53 12.72 8.94 0.71
N GLU A 54 11.83 9.05 1.70
CA GLU A 54 10.57 8.27 1.81
C GLU A 54 10.76 6.75 1.92
N LYS A 55 11.99 6.29 2.15
CA LYS A 55 12.29 4.88 2.38
C LYS A 55 12.10 4.50 3.83
N LEU A 56 11.63 3.28 4.04
CA LEU A 56 11.53 2.64 5.34
C LEU A 56 12.77 1.78 5.59
N ILE A 57 13.41 1.98 6.75
CA ILE A 57 14.55 1.18 7.19
C ILE A 57 14.18 0.49 8.49
N LEU A 58 14.26 -0.84 8.52
CA LEU A 58 14.11 -1.63 9.73
C LEU A 58 15.48 -1.98 10.30
N THR A 59 15.74 -1.60 11.54
CA THR A 59 16.94 -1.97 12.30
C THR A 59 16.56 -2.82 13.50
N LYS A 60 17.44 -3.72 13.92
CA LYS A 60 17.32 -4.44 15.19
C LYS A 60 17.78 -3.57 16.35
#